data_AF-A0AAW6XUH7-F1
#
_entry.id   AF-A0AAW6XUH7-F1
#
_cell.length_a   1.000
_cell.length_b   1.000
_cell.length_c   1.000
_cell.angle_alpha   90.00
_cell.angle_beta   90.00
_cell.angle_gamma   90.00
#
_symmetry.space_group_name_H-M   'P 1'
#
loop_
_entity.id
_entity.type
_entity.pdbx_description
1 polymer ?
#
loop_
_entity_poly.entity_id
_entity_poly.type
_entity_poly.pdbx_seq_one_letter_code
_entity_poly.pdbx_strand_id
1 'polypeptide(L)'
;MGLKPKKLKHKSGKTVYRIRFRERLGANPVSETFDRLKDAQAFCKLIEQVGGADARRIREGIGTKPLKPTQTAFEEYIDQARGYASPASIRENEKIWERHIAPTFAAIPV
;
A
#
# COMPACT_ATOMS: atom_id res chain seq x y z
N MET A 1 4.88 -5.38 -19.03
CA MET A 1 3.75 -6.35 -19.18
C MET A 1 3.04 -6.42 -17.83
N GLY A 2 1.80 -5.94 -17.74
CA GLY A 2 1.03 -5.91 -16.49
C GLY A 2 0.62 -7.30 -15.99
N LEU A 3 0.45 -7.44 -14.68
CA LEU A 3 0.03 -8.68 -14.04
C LEU A 3 -1.42 -8.99 -14.40
N LYS A 4 -1.70 -10.19 -14.91
CA LYS A 4 -3.05 -10.60 -15.31
C LYS A 4 -3.50 -11.85 -14.54
N PRO A 5 -4.72 -11.85 -13.97
CA PRO A 5 -5.28 -13.05 -13.36
C PRO A 5 -5.53 -14.15 -14.40
N LYS A 6 -5.14 -15.38 -14.08
CA LYS A 6 -5.44 -16.57 -14.88
C LYS A 6 -6.69 -17.26 -14.33
N LYS A 7 -7.72 -17.41 -15.16
CA LYS A 7 -8.91 -18.20 -14.83
C LYS A 7 -8.55 -19.69 -14.79
N LEU A 8 -8.93 -20.37 -13.71
CA LEU A 8 -8.80 -21.80 -13.50
C LEU A 8 -10.15 -22.37 -13.07
N LYS A 9 -10.42 -23.62 -13.45
CA LYS A 9 -11.55 -24.39 -12.92
C LYS A 9 -11.02 -25.31 -11.83
N HIS A 10 -11.57 -25.17 -10.63
CA HIS A 10 -11.30 -26.06 -9.52
C HIS A 10 -11.99 -27.41 -9.74
N LYS A 11 -11.48 -28.47 -9.11
CA LYS A 11 -12.04 -29.84 -9.24
C LYS A 11 -13.51 -29.92 -8.81
N SER A 12 -13.93 -29.02 -7.92
CA SER A 12 -15.32 -28.86 -7.47
C SER A 12 -16.24 -28.09 -8.44
N GLY A 13 -15.77 -27.75 -9.65
CA GLY A 13 -16.52 -26.95 -10.63
C GLY A 13 -16.47 -25.44 -10.41
N LYS A 14 -15.97 -24.97 -9.27
CA LYS A 14 -15.82 -23.55 -8.94
C LYS A 14 -14.77 -22.89 -9.86
N THR A 15 -15.10 -21.72 -10.39
CA THR A 15 -14.10 -20.88 -11.08
C THR A 15 -13.27 -20.14 -10.04
N VAL A 16 -11.95 -20.21 -10.17
CA VAL A 16 -11.01 -19.43 -9.36
C VAL A 16 -10.06 -18.67 -10.27
N TYR A 17 -9.55 -17.54 -9.80
CA TYR A 17 -8.65 -16.65 -10.52
C TYR A 17 -7.31 -16.63 -9.81
N ARG A 18 -6.27 -17.17 -10.45
CA ARG A 18 -4.92 -17.25 -9.90
C ARG A 18 -4.03 -16.15 -10.45
N ILE A 19 -3.34 -15.45 -9.56
CA ILE A 19 -2.32 -14.46 -9.88
C ILE A 19 -0.97 -15.04 -9.48
N ARG A 20 0.04 -14.89 -10.33
CA ARG A 20 1.41 -15.30 -10.03
C ARG A 20 2.29 -14.07 -10.07
N PHE A 21 2.95 -13.75 -8.96
CA PHE A 21 3.78 -12.55 -8.81
C PHE A 21 5.04 -12.88 -8.00
N ARG A 22 5.99 -11.96 -7.96
CA ARG A 22 7.20 -12.07 -7.14
C ARG A 22 7.13 -11.04 -6.02
N GLU A 23 7.46 -11.44 -4.80
CA GLU A 23 7.49 -10.52 -3.66
C GLU A 23 8.66 -9.55 -3.74
N ARG A 24 9.81 -10.01 -4.25
CA ARG A 24 11.02 -9.23 -4.50
C ARG A 24 11.62 -9.59 -5.86
N LEU A 25 12.42 -8.68 -6.42
CA LEU A 25 13.17 -8.96 -7.64
C LEU A 25 14.13 -10.14 -7.39
N GLY A 26 14.07 -11.17 -8.25
CA GLY A 26 14.87 -12.39 -8.09
C GLY A 26 14.26 -13.46 -7.16
N ALA A 27 13.17 -13.18 -6.46
CA ALA A 27 12.49 -14.16 -5.62
C ALA A 27 11.70 -15.20 -6.45
N ASN A 28 11.47 -16.36 -5.83
CA ASN A 28 10.57 -17.36 -6.39
C ASN A 28 9.16 -16.79 -6.53
N PRO A 29 8.50 -17.04 -7.67
CA PRO A 29 7.15 -16.53 -7.91
C PRO A 29 6.14 -17.27 -7.03
N VAL A 30 5.38 -16.51 -6.25
CA VAL A 30 4.28 -16.97 -5.42
C VAL A 30 2.97 -16.88 -6.19
N SER A 31 1.94 -17.59 -5.71
CA SER A 31 0.62 -17.56 -6.34
C SER A 31 -0.50 -17.33 -5.34
N GLU A 32 -1.43 -16.45 -5.72
CA GLU A 32 -2.63 -16.14 -4.95
C GLU A 32 -3.88 -16.45 -5.75
N THR A 33 -4.91 -16.95 -5.07
CA THR A 33 -6.19 -17.33 -5.70
C THR A 33 -7.35 -16.52 -5.15
N PHE A 34 -8.26 -16.13 -6.05
CA PHE A 34 -9.45 -15.35 -5.75
C PHE A 34 -10.68 -16.03 -6.35
N ASP A 35 -11.82 -15.91 -5.70
CA ASP A 35 -13.08 -16.44 -6.20
C ASP A 35 -13.73 -15.54 -7.26
N ARG A 36 -13.44 -14.24 -7.21
CA ARG A 36 -14.00 -13.23 -8.11
C ARG A 36 -12.90 -12.60 -8.96
N LEU A 37 -13.23 -12.34 -10.24
CA LEU A 37 -12.31 -11.68 -11.16
C LEU A 37 -11.97 -10.25 -10.71
N LYS A 38 -12.96 -9.52 -10.18
CA LYS A 38 -12.79 -8.12 -9.74
C LYS A 38 -11.74 -8.01 -8.62
N ASP A 39 -11.79 -8.92 -7.65
CA ASP A 39 -10.86 -8.93 -6.51
C ASP A 39 -9.44 -9.28 -6.99
N ALA A 40 -9.33 -10.20 -7.94
CA ALA A 40 -8.06 -10.54 -8.58
C ALA A 40 -7.47 -9.33 -9.35
N GLN A 41 -8.29 -8.61 -10.10
CA GLN A 41 -7.85 -7.41 -10.82
C GLN A 41 -7.42 -6.29 -9.87
N ALA A 42 -8.15 -6.08 -8.77
CA ALA A 42 -7.77 -5.12 -7.74
C ALA A 42 -6.40 -5.48 -7.12
N PHE A 43 -6.17 -6.77 -6.85
CA PHE A 43 -4.88 -7.22 -6.32
C PHE A 43 -3.73 -7.08 -7.31
N CYS A 44 -3.95 -7.31 -8.62
CA CYS A 44 -2.94 -7.00 -9.63
C CYS A 44 -2.54 -5.52 -9.62
N LYS A 45 -3.52 -4.61 -9.56
CA LYS A 45 -3.26 -3.17 -9.48
C LYS A 45 -2.48 -2.81 -8.21
N LEU A 46 -2.84 -3.44 -7.09
CA LEU A 46 -2.15 -3.25 -5.82
C LEU A 46 -0.67 -3.66 -5.92
N ILE A 47 -0.37 -4.83 -6.49
CA ILE A 47 1.02 -5.28 -6.72
C ILE A 47 1.78 -4.31 -7.62
N GLU A 48 1.13 -3.75 -8.65
CA GLU A 48 1.75 -2.76 -9.54
C GLU A 48 2.04 -1.43 -8.84
N GLN A 49 1.25 -1.06 -7.82
CA GLN A 49 1.42 0.18 -7.05
C GLN A 49 2.45 0.07 -5.93
N VAL A 50 2.39 -0.99 -5.12
CA VAL A 50 3.19 -1.10 -3.89
C VAL A 50 4.24 -2.23 -3.95
N GLY A 51 4.26 -3.02 -5.02
CA GLY A 51 5.11 -4.21 -5.12
C GLY A 51 4.50 -5.45 -4.46
N GLY A 52 5.06 -6.63 -4.77
CA GLY A 52 4.47 -7.91 -4.39
C GLY A 52 4.49 -8.19 -2.87
N ALA A 53 5.58 -7.83 -2.19
CA ALA A 53 5.71 -8.07 -0.75
C ALA A 53 4.66 -7.26 0.05
N ASP A 54 4.50 -5.97 -0.26
CA ASP A 54 3.58 -5.10 0.48
C ASP A 54 2.13 -5.36 0.11
N ALA A 55 1.83 -5.69 -1.17
CA ALA A 55 0.49 -6.12 -1.56
C ALA A 55 0.03 -7.36 -0.79
N ARG A 56 0.94 -8.33 -0.54
CA ARG A 56 0.63 -9.52 0.26
C ARG A 56 0.35 -9.16 1.73
N ARG A 57 1.15 -8.30 2.35
CA ARG A 57 0.94 -7.81 3.72
C ARG A 57 -0.41 -7.11 3.88
N ILE A 58 -0.77 -6.23 2.94
CA ILE A 58 -2.08 -5.55 2.90
C ILE A 58 -3.22 -6.55 2.93
N ARG A 59 -3.12 -7.63 2.13
CA ARG A 59 -4.17 -8.66 2.04
C ARG A 59 -4.25 -9.53 3.29
N GLU A 60 -3.11 -9.90 3.87
CA GLU A 60 -3.06 -10.71 5.09
C GLU A 60 -3.53 -9.94 6.34
N GLY A 61 -3.77 -8.62 6.22
CA GLY A 61 -4.12 -7.75 7.35
C GLY A 61 -2.97 -7.59 8.35
N ILE A 62 -1.80 -8.16 8.05
CA ILE A 62 -0.59 -8.10 8.85
C ILE A 62 0.14 -6.81 8.44
N GLY A 63 -0.22 -5.73 9.12
CA GLY A 63 0.57 -4.51 9.14
C GLY A 63 0.42 -3.61 7.91
N THR A 64 -0.79 -3.12 7.65
CA THR A 64 -0.96 -1.86 6.92
C THR A 64 -2.04 -1.01 7.57
N LYS A 65 -1.63 0.13 8.14
CA LYS A 65 -2.56 1.25 8.31
C LYS A 65 -3.12 1.59 6.92
N PRO A 66 -4.42 1.88 6.77
CA PRO A 66 -4.95 2.35 5.49
C PRO A 66 -4.11 3.52 4.99
N LEU A 67 -3.79 3.51 3.69
CA LEU A 67 -3.07 4.61 3.04
C LEU A 67 -3.84 5.90 3.32
N LYS A 68 -3.15 6.90 3.88
CA LYS A 68 -3.74 8.19 4.20
C LYS A 68 -3.00 9.28 3.45
N PRO A 69 -3.63 10.43 3.15
CA PRO A 69 -2.92 11.57 2.59
C PRO A 69 -1.69 11.91 3.44
N THR A 70 -0.58 12.29 2.80
CA THR A 70 0.65 12.67 3.51
C THR A 70 0.38 13.79 4.51
N GLN A 71 -0.58 14.67 4.22
CA GLN A 71 -1.11 15.66 5.17
C GLN A 71 -1.56 15.04 6.49
N THR A 72 -2.43 14.02 6.44
CA THR A 72 -2.93 13.33 7.64
C THR A 72 -1.81 12.62 8.38
N ALA A 73 -0.84 12.04 7.65
CA ALA A 73 0.33 11.43 8.28
C ALA A 73 1.23 12.45 8.99
N PHE A 74 1.38 13.64 8.41
CA PHE A 74 2.13 14.74 9.01
C PHE A 74 1.45 15.30 10.27
N GLU A 75 0.13 15.47 10.23
CA GLU A 75 -0.66 15.92 11.39
C GLU A 75 -0.52 14.96 12.58
N GLU A 76 -0.63 13.65 12.32
CA GLU A 76 -0.41 12.63 13.35
C GLU A 76 1.03 12.65 13.89
N TYR A 77 2.02 12.86 13.02
CA TYR A 77 3.42 13.00 13.44
C TYR A 77 3.62 14.20 14.36
N ILE A 78 3.06 15.37 14.02
CA ILE A 78 3.16 16.58 14.85
C ILE A 78 2.46 16.39 16.19
N ASP A 79 1.27 15.78 16.21
CA ASP A 79 0.55 15.47 17.44
C ASP A 79 1.38 14.58 18.38
N GLN A 80 1.98 13.51 17.84
CA GLN A 80 2.87 12.64 18.60
C GLN A 80 4.14 13.37 19.06
N ALA A 81 4.74 14.17 18.19
CA ALA A 81 5.99 14.89 18.47
C ALA A 81 5.83 15.91 19.59
N ARG A 82 4.64 16.50 19.79
CA ARG A 82 4.37 17.40 20.91
C ARG A 82 4.58 16.75 22.28
N GLY A 83 4.54 15.42 22.36
CA GLY A 83 4.80 14.68 23.60
C GLY A 83 6.26 14.63 24.04
N TYR A 84 7.22 14.91 23.14
CA TYR A 84 8.67 14.78 23.44
C TYR A 84 9.57 15.85 22.81
N ALA A 85 9.09 16.61 21.82
CA ALA A 85 9.86 17.65 21.13
C ALA A 85 9.56 19.04 21.70
N SER A 86 10.53 19.95 21.58
CA SER A 86 10.34 21.34 22.00
C SER A 86 9.33 22.08 21.10
N PRO A 87 8.59 23.08 21.62
CA PRO A 87 7.70 23.89 20.79
C PRO A 87 8.39 24.59 19.61
N ALA A 88 9.67 24.96 19.77
CA ALA A 88 10.45 25.55 18.68
C ALA A 88 10.70 24.54 17.55
N SER A 89 11.01 23.29 17.90
CA SER A 89 11.18 22.21 16.93
C SER A 89 9.89 21.89 16.18
N ILE A 90 8.75 21.88 16.87
CA ILE A 90 7.44 21.68 16.22
C ILE A 90 7.15 22.78 15.20
N ARG A 91 7.32 24.04 15.58
CA ARG A 91 7.13 25.19 14.67
C ARG A 91 8.03 25.14 13.44
N GLU A 92 9.27 24.68 13.60
CA GLU A 92 10.19 24.55 12.48
C GLU A 92 9.74 23.45 11.51
N ASN A 93 9.28 22.30 12.03
CA ASN A 93 8.71 21.23 11.20
C ASN A 93 7.45 21.71 10.46
N GLU A 94 6.54 22.42 11.13
CA GLU A 94 5.34 23.02 10.52
C GLU A 94 5.72 23.98 9.37
N LYS A 95 6.71 24.85 9.57
CA LYS A 95 7.21 25.74 8.51
C LYS A 95 7.79 25.00 7.31
N ILE A 96 8.61 23.97 7.55
CA ILE A 96 9.22 23.17 6.47
C ILE A 96 8.12 22.47 5.69
N TRP A 97 7.15 21.88 6.38
CA TRP A 97 6.00 21.23 5.77
C TRP A 97 5.23 22.19 4.86
N GLU A 98 4.79 23.33 5.39
CA GLU A 98 4.01 24.33 4.64
C GLU A 98 4.76 24.85 3.41
N ARG A 99 6.06 25.12 3.53
CA ARG A 99 6.84 25.77 2.47
C ARG A 99 7.33 24.82 1.39
N HIS A 100 7.67 23.58 1.76
CA HIS A 100 8.46 22.71 0.88
C HIS A 100 7.80 21.38 0.57
N ILE A 101 6.91 20.87 1.44
CA ILE A 101 6.39 19.51 1.30
C ILE A 101 4.92 19.53 0.91
N ALA A 102 4.08 20.23 1.67
CA ALA A 102 2.64 20.29 1.45
C ALA A 102 2.24 20.68 0.02
N PRO A 103 2.88 21.67 -0.63
CA PRO A 103 2.49 22.10 -1.99
C PRO A 103 2.57 20.99 -3.04
N THR A 104 3.42 19.99 -2.84
CA THR A 104 3.65 18.92 -3.81
C THR A 104 3.11 17.57 -3.32
N PHE A 105 3.20 17.29 -2.03
CA PHE A 105 3.02 15.95 -1.50
C PHE A 105 1.78 15.78 -0.61
N ALA A 106 1.10 16.85 -0.18
CA ALA A 106 0.01 16.76 0.81
C ALA A 106 -1.08 15.73 0.47
N ALA A 107 -1.48 15.66 -0.81
CA ALA A 107 -2.52 14.75 -1.29
C ALA A 107 -2.00 13.34 -1.66
N ILE A 108 -0.68 13.10 -1.66
CA ILE A 108 -0.12 11.80 -2.01
C ILE A 108 -0.39 10.80 -0.88
N PRO A 109 -0.95 9.61 -1.15
CA PRO A 109 -1.17 8.60 -0.13
C PRO A 109 0.14 7.96 0.36
N VAL A 110 0.28 7.79 1.69
CA VAL A 110 1.41 7.14 2.39
C VAL A 110 0.92 6.17 3.46
#